data_AF-A0A7K4F7B1-F1
#
_entry.id   AF-A0A7K4F7B1-F1
#
_cell.length_a   1.000
_cell.length_b   1.000
_cell.length_c   1.000
_cell.angle_alpha   90.00
_cell.angle_beta   90.00
_cell.angle_gamma   90.00
#
_symmetry.space_group_name_H-M   'P 1'
#
loop_
_entity.id
_entity.type
_entity.pdbx_description
1 polymer ?
#
loop_
_entity_poly.entity_id
_entity_poly.type
_entity_poly.pdbx_seq_one_letter_code
_entity_poly.pdbx_strand_id
1 'polypeptide(L)' 'MKVSKKVVGVEYAIRDIVVAARKVQQKGMQVDYLNIGDPVQFGFQPPDNVKQALIDAIN' A
#
# COMPACT_ATOMS: atom_id res chain seq x y z
N MET A 1 9.28 -16.77 -17.31
CA MET A 1 8.81 -15.52 -17.94
C MET A 1 9.97 -14.52 -17.99
N LYS A 2 10.15 -13.80 -19.10
CA LYS A 2 11.21 -12.78 -19.25
C LYS A 2 10.60 -11.40 -19.04
N VAL A 3 11.18 -10.59 -18.14
CA VAL A 3 10.71 -9.22 -17.89
C VAL A 3 10.98 -8.35 -19.12
N SER A 4 10.04 -7.48 -19.48
CA SER A 4 10.20 -6.53 -20.59
C SER A 4 11.35 -5.57 -20.32
N LYS A 5 12.14 -5.26 -21.35
CA LYS A 5 13.25 -4.29 -21.28
C LYS A 5 12.81 -2.92 -20.74
N LYS A 6 11.56 -2.50 -20.99
CA LYS A 6 11.04 -1.21 -20.53
C LYS A 6 10.78 -1.15 -19.01
N VAL A 7 10.57 -2.29 -18.36
CA VAL A 7 10.18 -2.36 -16.94
C VAL A 7 11.37 -2.67 -16.03
N VAL A 8 12.46 -3.21 -16.59
CA VAL A 8 13.59 -3.71 -15.80
C VAL A 8 14.30 -2.66 -14.92
N GLY A 9 14.22 -1.39 -15.28
CA GLY A 9 14.82 -0.27 -14.54
C GLY A 9 13.81 0.66 -13.87
N VAL A 10 12.53 0.26 -13.79
CA VAL A 10 11.51 1.08 -13.12
C VAL A 10 11.65 0.88 -11.61
N GLU A 11 11.97 1.96 -10.90
CA GLU A 11 12.13 1.99 -9.45
C GLU A 11 11.04 2.82 -8.78
N TYR A 12 10.75 2.51 -7.52
CA TYR A 12 9.75 3.23 -6.73
C TYR A 12 10.23 3.40 -5.28
N ALA A 13 11.21 4.29 -5.13
CA ALA A 13 12.00 4.48 -3.91
C ALA A 13 11.18 4.60 -2.62
N ILE A 14 9.99 5.20 -2.66
CA ILE A 14 9.15 5.39 -1.47
C ILE A 14 8.63 4.06 -0.87
N ARG A 15 8.60 2.97 -1.63
CA ARG A 15 8.22 1.63 -1.15
C ARG A 15 9.41 0.81 -0.66
N ASP A 16 10.63 1.15 -1.04
CA ASP A 16 11.81 0.35 -0.72
C ASP A 16 12.13 0.36 0.78
N ILE A 17 11.82 1.47 1.46
CA ILE A 17 12.04 1.64 2.90
C ILE A 17 11.24 0.64 3.76
N VAL A 18 10.16 0.05 3.23
CA VAL A 18 9.35 -0.95 3.94
C VAL A 18 10.18 -2.21 4.21
N VAL A 19 11.14 -2.55 3.34
CA VAL A 19 12.02 -3.71 3.54
C VAL A 19 12.91 -3.52 4.77
N ALA A 20 13.42 -2.30 4.98
CA ALA A 20 14.21 -1.96 6.16
C ALA A 20 13.35 -1.94 7.43
N ALA A 21 12.16 -1.32 7.35
CA ALA A 21 11.20 -1.28 8.46
C ALA A 21 10.82 -2.69 8.97
N ARG A 22 10.58 -3.65 8.06
CA ARG A 22 10.30 -5.05 8.43
C ARG A 22 11.45 -5.71 9.19
N LYS A 23 12.70 -5.45 8.82
CA LYS A 23 13.87 -5.97 9.56
C LYS A 23 13.95 -5.42 10.97
N VAL A 24 13.53 -4.16 11.18
CA VAL A 24 13.45 -3.54 12.50
C VAL A 24 12.32 -4.17 13.33
N GLN A 25 11.15 -4.41 12.72
CA GLN A 25 10.03 -5.10 13.39
C GLN A 25 10.37 -6.53 13.81
N GLN A 26 11.11 -7.27 12.99
CA GLN A 26 11.57 -8.62 13.32
C GLN A 26 12.48 -8.69 14.56
N LYS A 27 13.09 -7.57 14.96
CA LYS A 27 13.87 -7.44 16.19
C LYS A 27 13.00 -7.12 17.42
N GLY A 28 11.67 -7.11 17.28
CA GLY A 28 10.70 -6.81 18.34
C GLY A 28 10.41 -5.33 18.54
N MET A 29 10.92 -4.45 17.67
CA MET A 29 10.68 -3.01 17.76
C MET A 29 9.35 -2.64 17.11
N GLN A 30 8.60 -1.75 17.76
CA GLN A 30 7.43 -1.12 17.14
C GLN A 30 7.88 -0.12 16.08
N VAL A 31 7.13 -0.07 14.97
CA VAL A 31 7.41 0.83 13.84
C VAL A 31 6.12 1.52 13.44
N ASP A 32 6.15 2.84 13.52
CA ASP A 32 5.07 3.70 13.00
C ASP A 32 5.29 3.95 11.51
N TYR A 33 4.35 3.49 10.70
CA TYR A 33 4.40 3.61 9.25
C TYR A 33 3.81 4.96 8.81
N LEU A 34 4.65 5.96 8.62
CA LEU A 34 4.27 7.31 8.15
C LEU A 34 4.70 7.59 6.70
N ASN A 35 4.99 6.53 5.94
CA ASN A 35 5.57 6.63 4.60
C ASN A 35 4.57 6.47 3.46
N ILE A 36 3.39 5.89 3.70
CA ILE A 36 2.35 5.68 2.68
C ILE A 36 1.10 6.45 3.10
N GLY A 37 0.62 7.32 2.21
CA GLY A 37 -0.66 8.03 2.38
C GLY A 37 -1.86 7.16 2.03
N ASP A 38 -1.98 5.98 2.64
CA ASP A 38 -3.15 5.11 2.49
C ASP A 38 -4.17 5.45 3.60
N PRO A 39 -5.23 6.22 3.30
CA PRO A 39 -6.13 6.72 4.32
C PRO A 39 -6.92 5.59 5.01
N VAL A 40 -7.10 4.44 4.35
CA VAL A 40 -7.81 3.29 4.93
C VAL A 40 -7.05 2.72 6.14
N GLN A 41 -5.72 2.74 6.11
CA GLN A 41 -4.88 2.30 7.23
C GLN A 41 -5.03 3.19 8.46
N PHE A 42 -5.53 4.42 8.28
CA PHE A 42 -5.72 5.42 9.33
C PHE A 42 -7.20 5.67 9.65
N GLY A 43 -8.09 4.74 9.27
CA GLY A 43 -9.50 4.76 9.68
C GLY A 43 -10.44 5.58 8.80
N PHE A 44 -9.94 6.18 7.71
CA PHE A 44 -10.81 6.81 6.72
C PHE A 44 -11.48 5.74 5.86
N GLN A 45 -12.75 5.96 5.50
CA GLN A 45 -13.51 5.04 4.67
C GLN A 45 -14.12 5.79 3.49
N PRO A 46 -14.28 5.13 2.32
CA PRO A 46 -15.07 5.67 1.24
C PRO A 46 -16.49 6.02 1.73
N PRO A 47 -17.08 7.13 1.27
CA PRO A 47 -18.44 7.52 1.62
C PRO A 47 -19.49 6.43 1.30
N ASP A 48 -20.58 6.40 2.07
CA ASP A 48 -21.60 5.36 1.95
C ASP A 48 -22.27 5.31 0.57
N ASN A 49 -22.51 6.46 -0.07
CA ASN A 49 -23.07 6.52 -1.41
C ASN A 49 -22.17 5.86 -2.46
N VAL A 50 -20.84 5.96 -2.32
CA VAL A 50 -19.89 5.31 -3.23
C VAL A 50 -19.90 3.80 -3.02
N LYS A 51 -19.92 3.35 -1.76
CA LYS A 51 -20.01 1.92 -1.43
C LYS A 51 -21.31 1.31 -1.94
N GLN A 52 -22.44 2.00 -1.76
CA GLN A 52 -23.74 1.53 -2.22
C GLN A 52 -23.80 1.43 -3.75
N ALA A 53 -23.31 2.46 -4.46
CA ALA A 53 -23.26 2.43 -5.92
C ALA A 53 -22.44 1.23 -6.46
N LEU A 54 -21.34 0.87 -5.79
CA LEU A 54 -20.56 -0.31 -6.16
C LEU A 54 -21.34 -1.62 -5.92
N ILE A 55 -22.03 -1.73 -4.78
CA ILE A 55 -22.84 -2.91 -4.44
C ILE A 55 -23.96 -3.11 -5.48
N ASP A 56 -24.67 -2.04 -5.82
CA ASP A 56 -25.78 -2.07 -6.78
C ASP A 56 -25.32 -2.41 -8.21
N ALA A 57 -24.09 -2.06 -8.58
CA ALA A 57 -23.55 -2.35 -9.90
C ALA A 57 -23.09 -3.81 -10.07
N ILE A 58 -22.82 -4.51 -8.96
CA ILE A 58 -22.36 -5.91 -8.97
C ILE A 58 -23.54 -6.88 -8.84
N ASN A 59 -24.59 -6.49 -8.10
CA ASN A 59 -25.82 -7.26 -7.94
C ASN A 59 -26.67 -7.27 -9.23
#